data_AF-A0AA36J9I5-F1
#
_entry.id   AF-A0AA36J9I5-F1
#
_cell.length_a   1.000
_cell.length_b   1.000
_cell.length_c   1.000
_cell.angle_alpha   90.00
_cell.angle_beta   90.00
_cell.angle_gamma   90.00
#
_symmetry.space_group_name_H-M   'P 1'
#
loop_
_entity.id
_entity.type
_entity.pdbx_description
1 polymer ?
#
loop_
_entity_poly.entity_id
_entity_poly.type
_entity_poly.pdbx_seq_one_letter_code
_entity_poly.pdbx_strand_id
1 'polypeptide(L)'
;MLRQPLAWAAVLVGLTAAERVHQVLWERSWDVLPFPDSCDKLVSGGFQVPREGVRLQDCTIGAEAKLKIQLDGPLIVDGSLTVRGRAEFRARSEPFQEACLQVKDGLTISGHLEIYGCHNDANDDEGRGNVIGGCLNASSLSMEDGSLSLEKCSSKGAGGCVALGSLRQRRPARWISKYVTRR
;
A
#
# COMPACT_ATOMS: atom_id res chain seq x y z
N MET A 1 -29.50 37.99 -28.79
CA MET A 1 -28.27 37.20 -28.57
C MET A 1 -28.35 36.58 -27.17
N LEU A 2 -28.74 35.30 -27.07
CA LEU A 2 -28.94 34.58 -25.81
C LEU A 2 -27.74 33.65 -25.58
N ARG A 3 -27.04 33.82 -24.45
CA ARG A 3 -25.91 32.97 -24.01
C ARG A 3 -26.47 31.75 -23.28
N GLN A 4 -26.10 30.55 -23.71
CA GLN A 4 -26.37 29.30 -23.00
C GLN A 4 -25.33 29.08 -21.88
N PRO A 5 -25.72 28.57 -20.69
CA PRO A 5 -24.77 28.15 -19.67
C PRO A 5 -24.29 26.71 -19.90
N LEU A 6 -22.98 26.51 -19.80
CA LEU A 6 -22.32 25.21 -19.83
C LEU A 6 -22.66 24.42 -18.55
N ALA A 7 -23.36 23.31 -18.72
CA ALA A 7 -23.60 22.33 -17.66
C ALA A 7 -22.31 21.55 -17.38
N TRP A 8 -21.79 21.67 -16.16
CA TRP A 8 -20.72 20.82 -15.65
C TRP A 8 -21.32 19.45 -15.30
N ALA A 9 -21.04 18.45 -16.13
CA ALA A 9 -21.38 17.07 -15.84
C ALA A 9 -20.44 16.54 -14.74
N ALA A 10 -20.94 16.41 -13.52
CA ALA A 10 -20.27 15.67 -12.46
C ALA A 10 -20.23 14.18 -12.83
N VAL A 11 -19.05 13.68 -13.21
CA VAL A 11 -18.83 12.26 -13.47
C VAL A 11 -18.67 11.55 -12.13
N LEU A 12 -19.80 11.10 -11.56
CA LEU A 12 -19.80 10.15 -10.45
C LEU A 12 -19.45 8.76 -11.00
N VAL A 13 -18.17 8.38 -10.91
CA VAL A 13 -17.73 7.01 -11.19
C VAL A 13 -18.24 6.10 -10.07
N GLY A 14 -19.41 5.51 -10.27
CA GLY A 14 -19.98 4.56 -9.33
C GLY A 14 -19.19 3.25 -9.31
N LEU A 15 -18.72 2.84 -8.12
CA LEU A 15 -18.26 1.48 -7.87
C LEU A 15 -19.36 0.48 -8.25
N THR A 16 -18.98 -0.61 -8.93
CA THR A 16 -19.91 -1.68 -9.31
C THR A 16 -20.51 -2.33 -8.05
N ALA A 17 -21.73 -2.87 -8.15
CA ALA A 17 -22.39 -3.53 -7.02
C ALA A 17 -21.54 -4.65 -6.40
N ALA A 18 -20.76 -5.38 -7.22
CA ALA A 18 -19.83 -6.41 -6.76
C ALA A 18 -18.67 -5.84 -5.92
N GLU A 19 -18.11 -4.69 -6.32
CA GLU A 19 -17.07 -4.02 -5.54
C GLU A 19 -17.60 -3.49 -4.20
N ARG A 20 -18.82 -2.95 -4.19
CA ARG A 20 -19.47 -2.50 -2.95
C ARG A 20 -19.73 -3.67 -1.99
N VAL A 21 -20.21 -4.81 -2.49
CA VAL A 21 -20.43 -6.01 -1.67
C VAL A 21 -19.11 -6.55 -1.11
N HIS A 22 -18.04 -6.57 -1.92
CA HIS A 22 -16.73 -7.02 -1.46
C HIS A 22 -16.13 -6.08 -0.40
N GLN A 23 -16.33 -4.77 -0.54
CA GLN A 23 -15.92 -3.79 0.46
C GLN A 23 -16.71 -3.92 1.77
N VAL A 24 -18.04 -4.04 1.70
CA VAL A 24 -18.91 -4.20 2.88
C VAL A 24 -18.66 -5.52 3.61
N LEU A 25 -18.38 -6.62 2.90
CA LEU A 25 -18.05 -7.90 3.52
C LEU A 25 -16.66 -7.89 4.18
N TRP A 26 -15.72 -7.11 3.64
CA TRP A 26 -14.44 -6.87 4.30
C TRP A 26 -14.64 -6.08 5.59
N GLU A 27 -15.44 -5.01 5.59
CA GLU A 27 -15.61 -4.15 6.78
C GLU A 27 -16.35 -4.80 7.96
N ARG A 28 -17.17 -5.84 7.73
CA ARG A 28 -18.08 -6.40 8.75
C ARG A 28 -17.55 -7.58 9.57
N SER A 29 -16.31 -8.04 9.37
CA SER A 29 -15.87 -9.36 9.86
C SER A 29 -14.56 -9.42 10.66
N TRP A 30 -14.11 -8.32 11.28
CA TRP A 30 -12.77 -8.28 11.89
C TRP A 30 -12.79 -7.69 13.29
N ASP A 31 -12.25 -8.44 14.25
CA ASP A 31 -11.65 -7.88 15.45
C ASP A 31 -10.34 -7.21 15.00
N VAL A 32 -10.44 -5.98 14.52
CA VAL A 32 -9.26 -5.23 14.10
C VAL A 32 -8.58 -4.66 15.34
N LEU A 33 -7.38 -5.13 15.62
CA LEU A 33 -6.57 -4.61 16.70
C LEU A 33 -5.75 -3.40 16.20
N PRO A 34 -5.39 -2.44 17.07
CA PRO A 34 -4.38 -1.45 16.73
C PRO A 34 -3.10 -2.13 16.26
N PHE A 35 -2.47 -1.61 15.22
CA PHE A 35 -1.18 -2.12 14.75
C PHE A 35 -0.15 -1.99 15.88
N PRO A 36 0.63 -3.05 16.19
CA PRO A 36 1.53 -3.03 17.34
C PRO A 36 2.73 -2.11 17.10
N ASP A 37 3.21 -1.47 18.17
CA ASP A 37 4.39 -0.60 18.13
C ASP A 37 5.72 -1.35 17.89
N SER A 38 5.68 -2.68 17.87
CA SER A 38 6.80 -3.57 17.54
C SER A 38 6.30 -4.83 16.84
N CYS A 39 7.15 -5.46 16.03
CA CYS A 39 6.74 -6.55 15.13
C CYS A 39 7.83 -7.61 15.00
N ASP A 40 8.34 -8.12 16.12
CA ASP A 40 9.35 -9.18 16.14
C ASP A 40 8.76 -10.59 16.33
N LYS A 41 7.44 -10.73 16.20
CA LYS A 41 6.72 -11.98 16.48
C LYS A 41 5.83 -12.37 15.32
N LEU A 42 5.55 -13.68 15.24
CA LEU A 42 4.49 -14.20 14.38
C LEU A 42 3.17 -13.58 14.82
N VAL A 43 2.49 -12.95 13.89
CA VAL A 43 1.20 -12.29 14.08
C VAL A 43 0.18 -12.89 13.12
N SER A 44 -1.03 -13.09 13.61
CA SER A 44 -2.17 -13.53 12.81
C SER A 44 -3.37 -12.62 13.09
N GLY A 45 -4.32 -12.57 12.17
CA GLY A 45 -5.53 -11.75 12.30
C GLY A 45 -5.47 -10.43 11.51
N GLY A 46 -6.16 -9.42 12.04
CA GLY A 46 -6.35 -8.12 11.41
C GLY A 46 -5.81 -6.99 12.26
N PHE A 47 -5.05 -6.07 11.65
CA PHE A 47 -4.53 -4.88 12.32
C PHE A 47 -4.95 -3.60 11.58
N GLN A 48 -5.04 -2.50 12.32
CA GLN A 48 -5.31 -1.17 11.79
C GLN A 48 -4.16 -0.22 12.10
N VAL A 49 -3.62 0.37 11.04
CA VAL A 49 -2.75 1.55 11.15
C VAL A 49 -3.65 2.78 11.20
N PRO A 50 -3.59 3.58 12.28
CA PRO A 50 -4.42 4.77 12.43
C PRO A 50 -4.00 5.88 11.46
N ARG A 51 -4.78 6.97 11.40
CA ARG A 51 -4.62 8.05 10.40
C ARG A 51 -3.29 8.79 10.50
N GLU A 52 -2.78 8.94 11.72
CA GLU A 52 -1.47 9.51 12.02
C GLU A 52 -0.30 8.65 11.49
N GLY A 53 -0.60 7.42 11.08
CA GLY A 53 0.39 6.44 10.65
C GLY A 53 1.06 5.73 11.83
N VAL A 54 1.90 4.76 11.50
CA VAL A 54 2.74 4.05 12.47
C VAL A 54 4.16 4.10 11.97
N ARG A 55 5.09 4.35 12.89
CA ARG A 55 6.52 4.42 12.61
C ARG A 55 7.29 3.42 13.43
N LEU A 56 8.05 2.57 12.76
CA LEU A 56 8.79 1.46 13.34
C LEU A 56 10.27 1.61 12.99
N GLN A 57 11.15 1.05 13.81
CA GLN A 57 12.57 0.99 13.49
C GLN A 57 12.85 -0.18 12.55
N ASP A 58 12.97 -1.39 13.09
CA ASP A 58 13.06 -2.64 12.33
C ASP A 58 11.82 -3.48 12.57
N CYS A 59 11.43 -4.28 11.58
CA CYS A 59 10.18 -5.02 11.64
C CYS A 59 10.24 -6.36 10.92
N THR A 60 9.81 -7.44 11.60
CA THR A 60 9.65 -8.76 10.98
C THR A 60 8.21 -9.26 11.11
N ILE A 61 7.41 -8.96 10.11
CA ILE A 61 6.04 -9.46 10.02
C ILE A 61 6.08 -10.92 9.60
N GLY A 62 5.87 -11.83 10.55
CA GLY A 62 5.65 -13.24 10.25
C GLY A 62 4.17 -13.59 10.30
N ALA A 63 3.61 -14.09 9.20
CA ALA A 63 2.20 -14.43 9.09
C ALA A 63 2.03 -15.95 8.91
N GLU A 64 1.57 -16.65 9.95
CA GLU A 64 1.24 -18.08 9.86
C GLU A 64 0.02 -18.35 8.96
N ALA A 65 -0.93 -17.40 8.97
CA ALA A 65 -2.11 -17.35 8.11
C ALA A 65 -2.10 -16.03 7.31
N LYS A 66 -3.14 -15.75 6.51
CA LYS A 66 -3.24 -14.45 5.80
C LYS A 66 -3.40 -13.31 6.84
N LEU A 67 -2.35 -12.51 7.02
CA LEU A 67 -2.38 -11.28 7.81
C LEU A 67 -3.03 -10.18 7.00
N LYS A 68 -3.96 -9.44 7.60
CA LYS A 68 -4.58 -8.28 6.96
C LYS A 68 -4.30 -7.01 7.74
N ILE A 69 -3.84 -6.00 7.05
CA ILE A 69 -3.48 -4.71 7.62
C ILE A 69 -4.28 -3.64 6.90
N GLN A 70 -5.13 -2.96 7.65
CA GLN A 70 -5.92 -1.85 7.20
C GLN A 70 -5.15 -0.56 7.42
N LEU A 71 -4.94 0.21 6.36
CA LEU A 71 -4.17 1.45 6.40
C LEU A 71 -5.14 2.64 6.35
N ASP A 72 -5.29 3.35 7.47
CA ASP A 72 -5.90 4.68 7.48
C ASP A 72 -4.86 5.81 7.36
N GLY A 73 -3.59 5.47 7.61
CA GLY A 73 -2.41 6.32 7.45
C GLY A 73 -1.20 5.48 7.00
N PRO A 74 -0.03 6.12 6.80
CA PRO A 74 1.17 5.44 6.29
C PRO A 74 1.78 4.50 7.34
N LEU A 75 2.34 3.37 6.89
CA LEU A 75 3.24 2.54 7.68
C LEU A 75 4.68 2.82 7.26
N ILE A 76 5.44 3.43 8.17
CA ILE A 76 6.83 3.85 7.94
C ILE A 76 7.75 2.94 8.76
N VAL A 77 8.73 2.34 8.09
CA VAL A 77 9.79 1.55 8.70
C VAL A 77 11.12 2.26 8.43
N ASP A 78 11.74 2.80 9.48
CA ASP A 78 12.97 3.57 9.40
C ASP A 78 14.22 2.71 9.13
N GLY A 79 14.13 1.41 9.37
CA GLY A 79 15.15 0.40 9.07
C GLY A 79 14.66 -0.60 8.02
N SER A 80 14.77 -1.90 8.35
CA SER A 80 14.40 -3.00 7.47
C SER A 80 13.04 -3.61 7.82
N LEU A 81 12.27 -3.95 6.79
CA LEU A 81 11.02 -4.70 6.91
C LEU A 81 11.18 -6.08 6.27
N THR A 82 10.94 -7.14 7.04
CA THR A 82 10.83 -8.51 6.52
C THR A 82 9.39 -8.98 6.62
N VAL A 83 8.82 -9.45 5.51
CA VAL A 83 7.49 -10.07 5.47
C VAL A 83 7.65 -11.55 5.15
N ARG A 84 7.22 -12.41 6.07
CA ARG A 84 7.18 -13.87 5.92
C ARG A 84 5.74 -14.34 5.87
N GLY A 85 5.42 -15.24 4.94
CA GLY A 85 4.05 -15.75 4.77
C GLY A 85 3.20 -14.81 3.92
N ARG A 86 1.89 -14.72 4.20
CA ARG A 86 0.95 -13.93 3.38
C ARG A 86 0.45 -12.69 4.13
N ALA A 87 0.77 -11.50 3.62
CA ALA A 87 0.28 -10.23 4.15
C ALA A 87 -0.46 -9.41 3.09
N GLU A 88 -1.56 -8.79 3.48
CA GLU A 88 -2.39 -7.93 2.65
C GLU A 88 -2.56 -6.57 3.32
N PHE A 89 -2.10 -5.52 2.66
CA PHE A 89 -2.24 -4.14 3.07
C PHE A 89 -3.33 -3.49 2.23
N ARG A 90 -4.38 -2.96 2.85
CA ARG A 90 -5.44 -2.25 2.15
C ARG A 90 -5.64 -0.87 2.75
N ALA A 91 -5.45 0.16 1.93
CA ALA A 91 -5.83 1.52 2.30
C ALA A 91 -7.36 1.69 2.29
N ARG A 92 -7.87 2.43 3.28
CA ARG A 92 -9.28 2.78 3.42
C ARG A 92 -9.59 4.23 3.12
N SER A 93 -8.62 5.09 3.38
CA SER A 93 -8.81 6.54 3.46
C SER A 93 -8.34 7.25 2.20
N GLU A 94 -8.47 8.57 2.25
CA GLU A 94 -7.97 9.53 1.27
C GLU A 94 -6.50 9.32 0.92
N PRO A 95 -6.04 9.83 -0.24
CA PRO A 95 -4.64 9.76 -0.62
C PRO A 95 -3.71 10.30 0.47
N PHE A 96 -2.64 9.57 0.70
CA PHE A 96 -1.60 9.91 1.65
C PHE A 96 -0.65 10.95 1.08
N GLN A 97 0.06 11.65 1.96
CA GLN A 97 1.15 12.55 1.59
C GLN A 97 2.49 11.82 1.43
N GLU A 98 2.46 10.49 1.60
CA GLU A 98 3.59 9.57 1.61
C GLU A 98 3.14 8.25 0.96
N ALA A 99 4.08 7.33 0.72
CA ALA A 99 3.71 5.98 0.32
C ALA A 99 2.94 5.28 1.46
N CYS A 100 1.94 4.46 1.12
CA CYS A 100 1.27 3.61 2.10
C CYS A 100 2.23 2.76 2.94
N LEU A 101 3.25 2.21 2.28
CA LEU A 101 4.32 1.46 2.91
C LEU A 101 5.65 2.10 2.52
N GLN A 102 6.34 2.67 3.49
CA GLN A 102 7.66 3.25 3.32
C GLN A 102 8.69 2.47 4.14
N VAL A 103 9.78 2.03 3.51
CA VAL A 103 10.85 1.25 4.15
C VAL A 103 12.20 1.87 3.79
N LYS A 104 12.86 2.54 4.73
CA LYS A 104 14.05 3.34 4.41
C LYS A 104 15.25 2.51 3.98
N ASP A 105 15.44 1.30 4.52
CA ASP A 105 16.62 0.48 4.16
C ASP A 105 16.26 -0.61 3.15
N GLY A 106 15.51 -1.62 3.58
CA GLY A 106 15.25 -2.79 2.75
C GLY A 106 13.97 -3.51 3.10
N LEU A 107 13.18 -3.82 2.08
CA LEU A 107 12.04 -4.71 2.15
C LEU A 107 12.46 -6.11 1.70
N THR A 108 12.33 -7.10 2.57
CA THR A 108 12.50 -8.52 2.21
C THR A 108 11.16 -9.24 2.23
N ILE A 109 10.82 -9.92 1.13
CA ILE A 109 9.59 -10.69 0.99
C ILE A 109 9.93 -12.18 0.83
N SER A 110 9.52 -12.96 1.83
CA SER A 110 9.58 -14.42 1.85
C SER A 110 8.15 -14.96 1.95
N GLY A 111 7.37 -14.79 0.88
CA GLY A 111 5.96 -15.16 0.81
C GLY A 111 5.17 -14.26 -0.15
N HIS A 112 3.92 -13.93 0.18
CA HIS A 112 3.07 -13.11 -0.67
C HIS A 112 2.69 -11.80 0.02
N LEU A 113 3.09 -10.67 -0.57
CA LEU A 113 2.72 -9.34 -0.15
C LEU A 113 1.76 -8.72 -1.17
N GLU A 114 0.61 -8.28 -0.71
CA GLU A 114 -0.41 -7.61 -1.51
C GLU A 114 -0.64 -6.20 -0.96
N ILE A 115 -0.61 -5.17 -1.80
CA ILE A 115 -0.95 -3.79 -1.42
C ILE A 115 -2.08 -3.30 -2.34
N TYR A 116 -3.16 -2.81 -1.75
CA TYR A 116 -4.37 -2.44 -2.46
C TYR A 116 -4.87 -1.03 -2.12
N GLY A 117 -5.28 -0.29 -3.16
CA GLY A 117 -6.06 0.95 -3.00
C GLY A 117 -5.24 2.13 -2.50
N CYS A 118 -3.93 2.07 -2.68
CA CYS A 118 -2.98 3.00 -2.11
C CYS A 118 -2.68 4.16 -3.06
N HIS A 119 -2.86 5.37 -2.57
CA HIS A 119 -2.76 6.59 -3.37
C HIS A 119 -1.89 7.61 -2.66
N ASN A 120 -0.93 8.19 -3.38
CA ASN A 120 -0.09 9.26 -2.86
C ASN A 120 -0.32 10.55 -3.66
N ASP A 121 -0.68 11.62 -2.97
CA ASP A 121 -0.99 12.93 -3.55
C ASP A 121 0.15 13.96 -3.43
N ALA A 122 1.30 13.56 -2.90
CA ALA A 122 2.47 14.42 -2.86
C ALA A 122 2.95 14.75 -4.29
N ASN A 123 3.12 16.04 -4.57
CA ASN A 123 3.73 16.52 -5.80
C ASN A 123 5.27 16.49 -5.68
N ASP A 124 5.95 16.19 -6.78
CA ASP A 124 7.42 16.22 -6.85
C ASP A 124 8.01 17.63 -6.57
N ASP A 125 7.21 18.68 -6.80
CA ASP A 125 7.60 20.08 -6.67
C ASP A 125 7.73 20.57 -5.21
N GLU A 126 7.32 19.80 -4.22
CA GLU A 126 7.44 20.20 -2.79
C GLU A 126 8.87 20.04 -2.23
N GLY A 127 9.87 19.83 -3.09
CA GLY A 127 11.27 19.71 -2.66
C GLY A 127 11.53 18.50 -1.77
N ARG A 128 10.62 17.50 -1.76
CA ARG A 128 10.73 16.30 -0.93
C ARG A 128 11.74 15.27 -1.44
N GLY A 129 12.55 15.62 -2.44
CA GLY A 129 13.89 15.06 -2.76
C GLY A 129 14.00 13.58 -3.11
N ASN A 130 12.96 12.79 -2.85
CA ASN A 130 12.98 11.35 -2.98
C ASN A 130 11.78 10.91 -3.81
N VAL A 131 12.02 9.96 -4.71
CA VAL A 131 11.01 9.31 -5.54
C VAL A 131 9.89 8.79 -4.63
N ILE A 132 8.68 9.38 -4.71
CA ILE A 132 7.58 8.99 -3.83
C ILE A 132 6.64 8.05 -4.59
N GLY A 133 6.83 6.75 -4.37
CA GLY A 133 5.89 5.74 -4.82
C GLY A 133 4.52 5.93 -4.14
N GLY A 134 3.46 5.52 -4.84
CA GLY A 134 2.09 5.59 -4.34
C GLY A 134 1.80 4.57 -3.24
N CYS A 135 2.28 3.35 -3.45
CA CYS A 135 1.99 2.21 -2.60
C CYS A 135 3.20 1.76 -1.82
N LEU A 136 4.34 1.70 -2.49
CA LEU A 136 5.60 1.23 -1.91
C LEU A 136 6.72 2.21 -2.23
N ASN A 137 7.44 2.64 -1.19
CA ASN A 137 8.71 3.31 -1.32
C ASN A 137 9.75 2.54 -0.49
N ALA A 138 10.78 1.98 -1.12
CA ALA A 138 11.87 1.32 -0.41
C ALA A 138 13.25 1.51 -1.06
N SER A 139 14.31 1.66 -0.27
CA SER A 139 15.67 1.76 -0.85
C SER A 139 16.12 0.47 -1.53
N SER A 140 15.67 -0.68 -1.04
CA SER A 140 15.88 -1.96 -1.70
C SER A 140 14.69 -2.91 -1.50
N LEU A 141 14.45 -3.75 -2.51
CA LEU A 141 13.49 -4.86 -2.42
C LEU A 141 14.20 -6.18 -2.74
N SER A 142 14.17 -7.12 -1.80
CA SER A 142 14.64 -8.50 -1.97
C SER A 142 13.45 -9.46 -1.93
N MET A 143 13.22 -10.20 -3.00
CA MET A 143 12.21 -11.28 -3.03
C MET A 143 12.93 -12.62 -3.05
N GLU A 144 12.74 -13.44 -2.01
CA GLU A 144 13.45 -14.71 -1.87
C GLU A 144 12.67 -15.91 -2.41
N ASP A 145 11.41 -16.03 -2.00
CA ASP A 145 10.46 -17.05 -2.48
C ASP A 145 9.04 -16.52 -2.31
N GLY A 146 8.51 -15.88 -3.35
CA GLY A 146 7.32 -15.08 -3.14
C GLY A 146 6.85 -14.21 -4.29
N SER A 147 5.85 -13.39 -4.00
CA SER A 147 5.34 -12.41 -4.94
C SER A 147 4.89 -11.13 -4.27
N LEU A 148 5.06 -10.03 -5.00
CA LEU A 148 4.50 -8.73 -4.69
C LEU A 148 3.37 -8.44 -5.69
N SER A 149 2.19 -8.14 -5.17
CA SER A 149 1.01 -7.70 -5.94
C SER A 149 0.61 -6.30 -5.52
N LEU A 150 0.44 -5.42 -6.49
CA LEU A 150 0.04 -4.03 -6.27
C LEU A 150 -1.16 -3.73 -7.15
N GLU A 151 -2.27 -3.37 -6.54
CA GLU A 151 -3.56 -3.20 -7.22
C GLU A 151 -4.24 -1.89 -6.81
N LYS A 152 -4.87 -1.22 -7.79
CA LYS A 152 -5.54 0.09 -7.60
C LYS A 152 -4.64 1.11 -6.89
N CYS A 153 -3.42 1.20 -7.39
CA CYS A 153 -2.37 2.01 -6.82
C CYS A 153 -2.05 3.20 -7.72
N SER A 154 -1.84 4.40 -7.15
CA SER A 154 -1.37 5.55 -7.92
C SER A 154 -0.50 6.51 -7.10
N SER A 155 0.32 7.29 -7.79
CA SER A 155 1.00 8.46 -7.25
C SER A 155 0.73 9.64 -8.18
N LYS A 156 0.61 10.83 -7.60
CA LYS A 156 0.50 12.09 -8.35
C LYS A 156 1.86 12.54 -8.90
N GLY A 157 2.96 12.17 -8.23
CA GLY A 157 4.33 12.41 -8.69
C GLY A 157 4.88 11.35 -9.65
N ALA A 158 6.14 11.51 -10.01
CA ALA A 158 6.86 10.68 -10.99
C ALA A 158 7.15 9.24 -10.50
N GLY A 159 6.94 8.95 -9.21
CA GLY A 159 7.22 7.65 -8.61
C GLY A 159 6.23 6.53 -8.96
N GLY A 160 5.10 6.83 -9.60
CA GLY A 160 4.07 5.84 -9.92
C GLY A 160 3.63 5.04 -8.69
N CYS A 161 3.27 3.77 -8.84
CA CYS A 161 2.89 2.92 -7.70
C CYS A 161 4.07 2.55 -6.78
N VAL A 162 5.28 2.52 -7.31
CA VAL A 162 6.45 1.92 -6.66
C VAL A 162 7.68 2.76 -6.91
N ALA A 163 8.34 3.17 -5.83
CA ALA A 163 9.68 3.74 -5.85
C ALA A 163 10.66 2.76 -5.20
N LEU A 164 11.67 2.31 -5.95
CA LEU A 164 12.71 1.41 -5.45
C LEU A 164 14.09 1.93 -5.80
N GLY A 165 15.02 1.92 -4.85
CA GLY A 165 16.44 2.18 -5.13
C GLY A 165 17.12 1.00 -5.84
N SER A 166 16.76 -0.23 -5.45
CA SER A 166 17.24 -1.46 -6.09
C SER A 166 16.25 -2.61 -5.97
N LEU A 167 16.27 -3.54 -6.91
CA LEU A 167 15.46 -4.76 -6.91
C LEU A 167 16.37 -5.99 -7.04
N ARG A 168 16.27 -6.89 -6.07
CA ARG A 168 16.92 -8.21 -6.09
C ARG A 168 15.85 -9.29 -6.04
N GLN A 169 15.85 -10.17 -7.04
CA GLN A 169 14.90 -11.26 -7.12
C GLN A 169 15.65 -12.60 -7.15
N ARG A 170 15.46 -13.42 -6.10
CA ARG A 170 15.92 -14.81 -6.08
C ARG A 170 14.78 -15.70 -6.59
N ARG A 171 15.10 -16.72 -7.39
CA ARG A 171 14.09 -17.60 -8.01
C ARG A 171 13.53 -18.58 -6.97
N PRO A 172 12.22 -18.92 -7.01
CA PRO A 172 11.23 -18.60 -8.06
C PRO A 172 10.27 -17.44 -7.69
N ALA A 173 10.78 -16.26 -7.32
CA ALA A 173 9.89 -15.11 -7.10
C ALA A 173 9.16 -14.67 -8.38
N ARG A 174 7.95 -14.09 -8.24
CA ARG A 174 7.13 -13.54 -9.34
C ARG A 174 6.66 -12.12 -9.02
N TRP A 175 6.82 -11.22 -9.99
CA TRP A 175 6.23 -9.88 -9.94
C TRP A 175 4.89 -9.87 -10.67
N ILE A 176 3.81 -9.49 -10.00
CA ILE A 176 2.49 -9.35 -10.63
C ILE A 176 2.05 -7.90 -10.40
N SER A 177 2.14 -7.09 -11.44
CA SER A 177 1.52 -5.77 -11.41
C SER A 177 0.32 -5.74 -12.33
N LYS A 178 -0.85 -5.49 -11.75
CA LYS A 178 -2.06 -5.19 -12.52
C LYS A 178 -2.30 -3.69 -12.42
N TYR A 179 -1.61 -2.93 -13.27
CA TYR A 179 -1.92 -1.52 -13.43
C TYR A 179 -3.27 -1.36 -14.11
N VAL A 180 -4.16 -0.59 -13.48
CA VAL A 180 -5.18 0.15 -14.21
C VAL A 180 -4.54 1.50 -14.55
N THR A 181 -3.89 1.59 -15.70
CA THR A 181 -3.58 2.88 -16.31
C THR A 181 -4.88 3.62 -16.59
N ARG A 182 -5.11 4.76 -15.94
CA ARG A 182 -5.94 5.85 -16.48
C ARG A 182 -4.95 6.91 -16.96
N ARG A 183 -4.84 7.21 -18.26
CA ARG A 183 -5.69 8.10 -19.07
C ARG A 183 -6.07 9.39 -18.35
#